data_AF-A0A1B6ETC3-F1
#
_entry.id   AF-A0A1B6ETC3-F1
#
_cell.length_a   1.000
_cell.length_b   1.000
_cell.length_c   1.000
_cell.angle_alpha   90.00
_cell.angle_beta   90.00
_cell.angle_gamma   90.00
#
_symmetry.space_group_name_H-M   'P 1'
#
loop_
_entity.id
_entity.type
_entity.pdbx_description
1 polymer ?
#
loop_
_entity_poly.entity_id
_entity_poly.type
_entity_poly.pdbx_seq_one_letter_code
_entity_poly.pdbx_strand_id
1 'polypeptide(L)'
;INPCVPSPCGPYSQCRDIGGSPSCSCLPEYTGTPPNCRPECIISAECASNLACMREKCRDPCPGSCGAGAQCNVINHTPICTCPEGFTGDPFTNCFPKPPDVEPV
;
A
#
# COMPACT_ATOMS: atom_id res chain seq x y z
N ILE A 1 -1.70 25.30 33.56
CA ILE A 1 -2.53 25.26 32.33
C ILE A 1 -1.84 24.30 31.37
N ASN A 2 -2.56 23.42 30.66
CA ASN A 2 -1.92 22.44 29.78
C ASN A 2 -1.73 23.06 28.38
N PRO A 3 -0.48 23.29 27.92
CA PRO A 3 -0.22 23.92 26.63
C PRO A 3 -0.61 23.04 25.42
N CYS A 4 -0.93 21.77 25.64
CA CYS A 4 -1.40 20.82 24.61
C CYS A 4 -2.93 20.77 24.47
N VAL A 5 -3.69 21.61 25.18
CA VAL A 5 -5.17 21.61 25.11
C VAL A 5 -5.71 23.05 24.90
N PRO A 6 -6.26 23.37 23.72
CA PRO A 6 -6.32 22.54 22.51
C PRO A 6 -4.93 22.33 21.90
N SER A 7 -4.72 21.21 21.19
CA SER A 7 -3.39 20.87 20.67
C SER A 7 -2.92 21.85 19.59
N PRO A 8 -1.73 22.47 19.74
CA PRO A 8 -1.16 23.36 18.73
C PRO A 8 -0.41 22.60 17.62
N CYS A 9 -0.22 21.27 17.75
CA CYS A 9 0.72 20.50 16.95
C CYS A 9 0.19 20.02 15.59
N GLY A 10 -1.07 20.29 15.24
CA GLY A 10 -1.65 19.84 13.98
C GLY A 10 -1.97 18.33 13.93
N PRO A 11 -2.51 17.85 12.79
CA PRO A 11 -2.86 16.45 12.61
C PRO A 11 -1.61 15.55 12.60
N TYR A 12 -1.81 14.27 12.88
CA TYR A 12 -0.77 13.23 12.87
C TYR A 12 0.46 13.54 13.75
N SER A 13 0.27 14.38 14.76
CA SER A 13 1.32 14.86 15.64
C SER A 13 0.94 14.61 17.10
N GLN A 14 1.94 14.26 17.92
CA GLN A 14 1.80 14.21 19.37
C GLN A 14 2.31 15.50 20.00
N CYS A 15 1.59 15.98 21.01
CA CYS A 15 2.01 17.10 21.85
C CYS A 15 2.51 16.57 23.20
N ARG A 16 3.68 17.05 23.64
CA ARG A 16 4.23 16.79 24.98
C ARG A 16 4.51 18.13 25.65
N ASP A 17 4.04 18.30 26.88
CA ASP A 17 4.40 19.47 27.71
C ASP A 17 5.82 19.29 28.26
N ILE A 18 6.73 20.18 27.86
CA ILE A 18 8.10 20.24 28.35
C ILE A 18 8.30 21.58 29.05
N GLY A 19 8.20 21.58 30.38
CA GLY A 19 8.46 22.77 31.20
C GLY A 19 7.43 23.89 31.02
N GLY A 20 6.17 23.57 30.72
CA GLY A 20 5.10 24.52 30.47
C GLY A 20 5.00 25.00 29.02
N SER A 21 5.80 24.42 28.11
CA SER A 21 5.79 24.72 26.68
C SER A 21 5.39 23.49 25.85
N PRO A 22 4.59 23.64 24.79
CA PRO A 22 4.20 22.53 23.94
C PRO A 22 5.37 22.11 23.03
N SER A 23 5.76 20.84 23.10
CA SER A 23 6.71 20.21 22.18
C SER A 23 5.97 19.26 21.25
N CYS A 24 6.10 19.48 19.95
CA CYS A 24 5.41 18.72 18.92
C CYS A 24 6.36 17.75 18.22
N SER A 25 5.92 16.52 17.99
CA SER A 25 6.60 15.58 17.10
C SER A 25 5.57 14.79 16.29
N CYS A 26 5.92 14.29 15.10
CA CYS A 26 5.03 13.39 14.37
C CYS A 26 4.76 12.10 15.17
N LEU A 27 3.58 11.53 14.98
CA LEU A 27 3.28 10.18 15.46
C LEU A 27 4.17 9.14 14.74
N PRO A 28 4.36 7.95 15.33
CA PRO A 28 5.05 6.85 14.65
C PRO A 28 4.43 6.60 13.26
N GLU A 29 5.27 6.29 12.28
CA GLU A 29 4.90 6.08 10.86
C GLU A 29 4.50 7.33 10.06
N TYR A 30 4.41 8.51 10.68
CA TYR A 30 4.22 9.78 9.99
C TYR A 30 5.54 10.54 9.86
N THR A 31 5.72 11.22 8.74
CA THR A 31 6.96 11.92 8.37
C THR A 31 6.75 13.42 8.23
N GLY A 32 7.86 14.18 8.26
CA GLY A 32 7.85 15.64 8.17
C GLY A 32 8.03 16.33 9.52
N THR A 33 7.59 17.58 9.59
CA THR A 33 7.72 18.42 10.79
C THR A 33 6.33 18.96 11.16
N PRO A 34 5.90 18.83 12.43
CA PRO A 34 4.65 19.42 12.89
C PRO A 34 4.58 20.93 12.56
N PRO A 35 3.40 21.45 12.17
CA PRO A 35 2.09 20.78 12.12
C PRO A 35 1.80 20.00 10.83
N ASN A 36 2.78 19.88 9.93
CA ASN A 36 2.62 19.29 8.60
C ASN A 36 3.11 17.83 8.54
N CYS A 37 2.87 17.07 9.60
CA CYS A 37 3.12 15.63 9.57
C CYS A 37 2.22 14.98 8.53
N ARG A 38 2.78 14.09 7.72
CA ARG A 38 2.07 13.43 6.63
C ARG A 38 2.37 11.92 6.63
N PRO A 39 1.42 11.10 6.15
CA PRO A 39 1.67 9.68 5.96
C PRO A 39 2.75 9.43 4.90
N GLU A 40 3.14 8.18 4.71
CA GLU A 40 4.06 7.78 3.64
C GLU A 40 3.47 8.12 2.26
N CYS A 41 2.17 7.89 2.07
CA CYS A 41 1.43 8.24 0.86
C CYS A 41 -0.02 8.59 1.18
N ILE A 42 -0.62 9.41 0.31
CA ILE A 42 -2.08 9.62 0.20
C ILE A 42 -2.61 9.16 -1.15
N ILE A 43 -1.75 9.09 -2.17
CA ILE A 43 -2.09 8.59 -3.51
C ILE A 43 -1.02 7.61 -4.00
N SER A 44 -1.41 6.65 -4.84
CA SER A 44 -0.47 5.63 -5.35
C SER A 44 0.70 6.21 -6.13
N ALA A 45 0.54 7.39 -6.76
CA ALA A 45 1.61 8.06 -7.50
C ALA A 45 2.78 8.54 -6.61
N GLU A 46 2.63 8.57 -5.29
CA GLU A 46 3.72 8.82 -4.34
C GLU A 46 4.56 7.56 -4.05
N CYS A 47 4.05 6.39 -4.44
CA CYS A 47 4.74 5.12 -4.30
C CYS A 47 5.56 4.77 -5.55
N ALA A 48 6.48 3.81 -5.42
CA ALA A 48 7.12 3.21 -6.58
C ALA A 48 6.06 2.55 -7.50
N SER A 49 6.35 2.43 -8.80
CA SER A 49 5.41 1.92 -9.81
C SER A 49 4.92 0.49 -9.55
N ASN A 50 5.68 -0.29 -8.78
CA ASN A 50 5.35 -1.65 -8.35
C ASN A 50 4.64 -1.73 -6.99
N LEU A 51 4.27 -0.60 -6.38
CA LEU A 51 3.57 -0.51 -5.09
C LEU A 51 2.30 0.34 -5.26
N ALA A 52 1.35 0.23 -4.34
CA ALA A 52 0.15 1.06 -4.30
C ALA A 52 -0.02 1.69 -2.93
N CYS A 53 -0.69 2.84 -2.85
CA CYS A 53 -0.99 3.45 -1.57
C CYS A 53 -2.17 2.72 -0.91
N MET A 54 -1.88 1.95 0.14
CA MET A 54 -2.85 1.14 0.86
C MET A 54 -2.76 1.42 2.36
N ARG A 55 -3.80 2.08 2.88
CA ARG A 55 -3.87 2.53 4.29
C ARG A 55 -2.67 3.38 4.65
N GLU A 56 -2.47 4.46 3.89
CA GLU A 56 -1.44 5.48 4.15
C GLU A 56 0.01 4.97 4.02
N LYS A 57 0.20 3.79 3.41
CA LYS A 57 1.50 3.15 3.22
C LYS A 57 1.66 2.58 1.82
N CYS A 58 2.89 2.63 1.29
CA CYS A 58 3.22 2.03 0.01
C CYS A 58 3.40 0.52 0.20
N ARG A 59 2.50 -0.27 -0.41
CA ARG A 59 2.46 -1.72 -0.24
C ARG A 59 2.23 -2.42 -1.57
N ASP A 60 2.70 -3.65 -1.68
CA ASP A 60 2.44 -4.50 -2.85
C ASP A 60 0.95 -4.85 -2.92
N PRO A 61 0.23 -4.49 -4.01
CA PRO A 61 -1.18 -4.83 -4.19
C PRO A 61 -1.43 -6.29 -4.63
N CYS A 62 -0.40 -7.09 -4.91
CA CYS A 62 -0.56 -8.48 -5.36
C CYS A 62 -1.20 -9.44 -4.35
N PRO A 63 -0.86 -9.42 -3.05
CA PRO A 63 -1.43 -10.34 -2.08
C PRO A 63 -2.97 -10.24 -2.00
N GLY A 64 -3.65 -11.31 -2.42
CA GLY A 64 -5.12 -11.40 -2.42
C GLY A 64 -5.81 -10.86 -3.69
N SER A 65 -5.05 -10.39 -4.69
CA SER A 65 -5.63 -9.85 -5.94
C SER A 65 -5.83 -10.91 -7.03
N CYS A 66 -4.99 -11.93 -7.08
CA CYS A 66 -5.01 -12.96 -8.13
C CYS A 66 -5.49 -14.32 -7.62
N GLY A 67 -6.05 -15.12 -8.52
CA GLY A 67 -6.53 -16.47 -8.27
C GLY A 67 -5.40 -17.48 -8.08
N ALA A 68 -5.76 -18.70 -7.67
CA ALA A 68 -4.78 -19.77 -7.47
C ALA A 68 -4.05 -20.12 -8.78
N GLY A 69 -2.74 -20.32 -8.72
CA GLY A 69 -1.91 -20.64 -9.89
C GLY A 69 -1.69 -19.49 -10.88
N ALA A 70 -2.22 -18.29 -10.63
CA ALA A 70 -1.97 -17.11 -11.43
C ALA A 70 -0.68 -16.40 -10.99
N GLN A 71 0.03 -15.81 -11.95
CA GLN A 71 1.15 -14.91 -11.69
C GLN A 71 0.63 -13.47 -11.55
N CYS A 72 1.06 -12.78 -10.50
CA CYS A 72 0.75 -11.37 -10.29
C CYS A 72 1.94 -10.49 -10.68
N ASN A 73 1.68 -9.46 -11.47
CA ASN A 73 2.63 -8.40 -11.79
C ASN A 73 1.99 -7.04 -11.52
N VAL A 74 2.73 -6.10 -10.95
CA VAL A 74 2.20 -4.74 -10.67
C VAL A 74 2.61 -3.80 -11.79
N ILE A 75 1.63 -3.22 -12.47
CA ILE A 75 1.84 -2.24 -13.54
C ILE A 75 1.11 -0.96 -13.15
N ASN A 76 1.84 0.15 -13.00
CA ASN A 76 1.30 1.45 -12.59
C ASN A 76 0.39 1.33 -11.36
N HIS A 77 0.93 0.74 -10.28
CA HIS A 77 0.23 0.54 -9.01
C HIS A 77 -0.97 -0.42 -9.07
N THR A 78 -1.20 -1.08 -10.20
CA THR A 78 -2.34 -1.98 -10.42
C THR A 78 -1.86 -3.43 -10.51
N PRO A 79 -2.42 -4.37 -9.74
CA PRO A 79 -2.10 -5.77 -9.88
C PRO A 79 -2.72 -6.33 -11.16
N ILE A 80 -1.89 -6.96 -11.98
CA ILE A 80 -2.26 -7.63 -13.22
C ILE A 80 -2.03 -9.12 -13.03
N CYS A 81 -3.10 -9.89 -13.18
CA CYS A 81 -3.09 -11.34 -13.00
C CYS A 81 -3.05 -12.03 -14.36
N THR A 82 -2.14 -12.98 -14.54
CA THR A 82 -1.98 -13.75 -15.77
C THR A 82 -1.74 -15.22 -15.46
N CYS A 83 -2.35 -16.14 -16.21
CA CYS A 83 -1.96 -17.54 -16.12
C CYS A 83 -0.57 -17.71 -16.78
N PRO A 84 0.40 -18.35 -16.09
CA PRO A 84 1.72 -18.58 -16.64
C PRO A 84 1.69 -19.52 -17.84
N GLU A 85 2.81 -19.61 -18.55
CA GLU A 85 2.95 -20.52 -19.69
C GLU A 85 2.62 -21.98 -19.30
N GLY A 86 1.89 -22.69 -20.16
CA GLY A 86 1.39 -24.03 -19.86
C GLY A 86 0.13 -24.08 -18.99
N PHE A 87 -0.41 -22.93 -18.52
CA PHE A 87 -1.67 -22.84 -17.79
C PHE A 87 -2.74 -22.07 -18.57
N THR A 88 -4.01 -22.30 -18.24
CA THR A 88 -5.19 -21.63 -18.77
C THR A 88 -6.27 -21.51 -17.69
N GLY A 89 -7.39 -20.85 -17.98
CA GLY A 89 -8.44 -20.55 -17.02
C GLY A 89 -8.60 -19.05 -16.78
N ASP A 90 -9.18 -18.70 -15.63
CA ASP A 90 -9.40 -17.31 -15.21
C ASP A 90 -8.34 -16.91 -14.18
N PRO A 91 -7.45 -15.94 -14.47
CA PRO A 91 -6.38 -15.54 -13.58
C PRO A 91 -6.84 -14.86 -12.28
N PHE A 92 -8.10 -14.44 -12.17
CA PHE A 92 -8.67 -13.91 -10.92
C PHE A 92 -9.30 -15.01 -10.05
N THR A 93 -9.60 -16.17 -10.63
CA THR A 93 -10.24 -17.27 -9.94
C THR A 93 -9.28 -18.45 -9.76
N ASN A 94 -8.84 -19.07 -10.85
CA ASN A 94 -7.96 -20.22 -10.85
C ASN A 94 -7.35 -20.48 -12.24
N CYS A 95 -6.03 -20.66 -12.28
CA CYS A 95 -5.29 -21.15 -13.44
C CYS A 95 -4.98 -22.64 -13.26
N PHE A 96 -5.18 -23.44 -14.31
CA PHE A 96 -4.92 -24.87 -14.34
C PHE A 96 -4.12 -25.26 -15.59
N PRO A 97 -3.40 -26.39 -15.60
CA PRO A 97 -2.61 -26.82 -16.75
C PRO A 97 -3.45 -26.91 -18.03
N LYS A 98 -2.89 -26.46 -19.15
CA LYS A 98 -3.52 -26.58 -20.46
C LYS A 98 -3.72 -28.07 -20.80
N PRO A 99 -4.83 -28.44 -21.46
CA PRO A 99 -4.95 -29.76 -22.05
C PRO A 99 -3.80 -30.03 -23.02
N PRO A 100 -3.32 -31.27 -23.15
CA PRO A 100 -2.37 -31.60 -24.20
C PRO A 100 -2.97 -31.24 -25.56
N ASP A 101 -2.19 -30.56 -26.40
CA ASP A 101 -2.56 -30.30 -27.79
C ASP A 101 -2.68 -31.64 -28.50
N VAL A 102 -3.91 -32.14 -28.65
CA VAL A 102 -4.16 -33.31 -29.49
C VAL A 102 -4.03 -32.83 -30.93
N GLU A 103 -2.84 -32.94 -31.51
CA GLU A 103 -2.66 -32.76 -32.94
C GLU A 103 -3.62 -33.73 -33.66
N PRO A 104 -4.51 -33.25 -34.55
CA PRO A 104 -5.34 -34.14 -35.34
C PRO A 104 -4.41 -34.94 -36.25
N VAL A 105 -4.39 -36.26 -36.02
CA VAL A 105 -3.68 -37.28 -36.81
C VAL A 105 -4.18 -37.29 -38.25
#